data_AF-A0A7J7KTQ9-F1
#
_entry.id   AF-A0A7J7KTQ9-F1
#
_cell.length_a   1.000
_cell.length_b   1.000
_cell.length_c   1.000
_cell.angle_alpha   90.00
_cell.angle_beta   90.00
_cell.angle_gamma   90.00
#
_symmetry.space_group_name_H-M   'P 1'
#
loop_
_entity.id
_entity.type
_entity.pdbx_description
1 polymer ?
#
loop_
_entity_poly.entity_id
_entity_poly.type
_entity_poly.pdbx_seq_one_letter_code
_entity_poly.pdbx_strand_id
1 'polypeptide(L)' 'MMSSLIDEIGEPAGLVIDNGSGMVKAGFAGDDAPRAVFPSLVGRPKFQVRVGVLLEGLFSLYKFPY' A
#
# COMPACT_ATOMS: atom_id res chain seq x y z
N MET A 1 16.38 -9.20 30.79
CA MET A 1 15.00 -9.74 30.84
C MET A 1 14.19 -9.36 29.61
N MET A 2 14.22 -8.12 29.10
CA MET A 2 13.55 -7.80 27.83
C MET A 2 14.29 -8.38 26.60
N SER A 3 15.62 -8.41 26.62
CA SER A 3 16.45 -8.92 25.51
C SER A 3 16.27 -10.40 25.21
N SER A 4 16.12 -11.23 26.26
CA SER A 4 15.94 -12.69 26.12
C SER A 4 14.58 -13.08 25.53
N LEU A 5 13.57 -12.20 25.61
CA LEU A 5 12.32 -12.38 24.91
C LEU A 5 12.52 -12.17 23.40
N ILE A 6 13.27 -11.15 22.99
CA ILE A 6 13.54 -10.85 21.57
C ILE A 6 14.31 -11.99 20.89
N ASP A 7 15.23 -12.61 21.62
CA ASP A 7 15.98 -13.77 21.15
C ASP A 7 15.07 -15.01 20.90
N GLU A 8 13.95 -15.15 21.62
CA GLU A 8 12.98 -16.25 21.44
C GLU A 8 11.99 -16.00 20.30
N ILE A 9 11.59 -14.75 20.05
CA ILE A 9 10.67 -14.37 18.95
C ILE A 9 11.38 -14.13 17.60
N GLY A 10 12.71 -14.20 17.57
CA GLY A 10 13.51 -13.89 16.39
C GLY A 10 13.49 -12.39 16.07
N GLU A 11 14.55 -11.92 15.42
CA GLU A 11 14.61 -10.51 15.01
C GLU A 11 13.55 -10.26 13.92
N PRO A 12 12.66 -9.27 14.10
CA PRO A 12 11.58 -9.04 13.14
C PRO A 12 12.18 -8.61 11.79
N ALA A 13 11.69 -9.24 10.71
CA ALA A 13 12.10 -8.87 9.36
C ALA A 13 11.86 -7.37 9.12
N GLY A 14 12.86 -6.69 8.57
CA GLY A 14 12.75 -5.25 8.28
C GLY A 14 11.65 -4.96 7.27
N LEU A 15 10.91 -3.88 7.46
CA LEU A 15 9.95 -3.39 6.45
C LEU A 15 10.69 -2.53 5.43
N VAL A 16 10.58 -2.87 4.15
CA VAL A 16 11.14 -2.11 3.03
C VAL A 16 10.02 -1.33 2.34
N ILE A 17 10.26 -0.03 2.13
CA ILE A 17 9.34 0.87 1.42
C ILE A 17 10.12 1.57 0.31
N ASP A 18 9.77 1.25 -0.93
CA ASP A 18 10.23 1.98 -2.12
C ASP A 18 9.19 3.05 -2.48
N ASN A 19 9.55 4.31 -2.29
CA ASN A 19 8.69 5.47 -2.56
C ASN A 19 8.97 6.04 -3.95
N GLY A 20 8.58 5.29 -4.98
CA GLY A 20 8.60 5.77 -6.36
C GLY A 20 7.55 6.85 -6.60
N SER A 21 7.76 7.73 -7.58
CA SER A 21 6.80 8.79 -7.93
C SER A 21 5.55 8.29 -8.64
N GLY A 22 5.62 7.13 -9.31
CA GLY A 22 4.46 6.48 -9.93
C GLY A 22 3.79 5.46 -9.01
N MET A 23 4.60 4.62 -8.38
CA MET A 23 4.13 3.52 -7.53
C MET A 23 4.94 3.47 -6.24
N VAL A 24 4.26 3.22 -5.12
CA VAL A 24 4.85 2.78 -3.87
C VAL A 24 4.83 1.26 -3.82
N LYS A 25 5.93 0.67 -3.37
CA LYS A 25 6.04 -0.78 -3.12
C LYS A 25 6.46 -1.01 -1.68
N ALA A 26 5.84 -1.99 -1.02
CA ALA A 26 6.18 -2.35 0.36
C ALA A 26 6.22 -3.87 0.55
N GLY A 27 7.14 -4.35 1.38
CA GLY A 27 7.32 -5.78 1.70
C GLY A 27 8.32 -5.99 2.82
N PHE A 28 8.46 -7.21 3.31
CA PHE A 28 9.48 -7.53 4.31
C PHE A 28 10.80 -7.89 3.62
N ALA A 29 11.91 -7.55 4.27
CA ALA A 29 13.24 -7.88 3.80
C ALA A 29 13.38 -9.40 3.68
N GLY A 30 13.88 -9.86 2.52
CA GLY A 30 14.03 -11.29 2.21
C GLY A 30 12.83 -11.93 1.49
N ASP A 31 11.69 -11.24 1.37
CA ASP A 31 10.60 -11.70 0.49
C ASP A 31 11.04 -11.60 -1.00
N ASP A 32 10.56 -12.53 -1.83
CA ASP A 32 10.85 -12.57 -3.27
C ASP A 32 10.21 -11.41 -4.06
N ALA A 33 9.17 -10.78 -3.51
CA ALA A 33 8.38 -9.73 -4.16
C ALA A 33 7.71 -8.79 -3.14
N PRO A 34 7.37 -7.54 -3.52
CA PRO A 34 6.60 -6.66 -2.64
C PRO A 34 5.22 -7.24 -2.35
N ARG A 35 4.78 -7.14 -1.10
CA ARG A 35 3.43 -7.57 -0.67
C ARG A 35 2.35 -6.57 -1.04
N ALA A 36 2.71 -5.30 -1.17
CA ALA A 36 1.80 -4.25 -1.57
C ALA A 36 2.45 -3.37 -2.64
N VAL A 37 1.67 -3.06 -3.67
CA VAL A 37 2.04 -2.16 -4.75
C VAL A 37 0.83 -1.26 -5.00
N PHE A 38 0.99 0.05 -4.90
CA PHE A 38 -0.11 1.00 -5.08
C PHE A 38 0.37 2.31 -5.70
N PRO A 39 -0.49 3.07 -6.40
CA PRO A 39 -0.11 4.35 -6.97
C PRO A 39 0.31 5.36 -5.90
N SER A 40 1.33 6.16 -6.19
CA SER A 40 1.82 7.21 -5.28
C SER A 40 0.95 8.48 -5.28
N LEU A 41 -0.33 8.34 -5.63
CA LEU A 41 -1.27 9.43 -5.88
C LEU A 41 -2.58 9.19 -5.14
N VAL A 42 -3.10 10.24 -4.49
CA VAL A 42 -4.42 10.23 -3.84
C VAL A 42 -5.27 11.36 -4.41
N GLY A 43 -6.44 11.03 -4.94
CA GLY A 43 -7.44 12.02 -5.39
C GLY A 43 -8.36 12.45 -4.25
N ARG A 44 -8.66 13.75 -4.14
CA ARG A 44 -9.70 14.28 -3.26
C ARG A 44 -10.79 14.96 -4.07
N PRO A 45 -12.07 14.51 -3.99
CA PRO A 45 -13.17 15.16 -4.70
C PRO A 45 -13.32 16.61 -4.28
N LYS A 46 -13.32 17.54 -5.25
CA LYS A 46 -13.49 18.98 -4.99
C LYS A 46 -14.95 19.39 -4.81
N PHE A 47 -15.89 18.60 -5.31
CA PHE A 47 -17.32 18.87 -5.26
C PHE A 47 -18.08 17.64 -4.75
N GLN A 48 -19.18 17.86 -4.04
CA GLN A 48 -20.03 16.80 -3.52
C GLN A 48 -20.89 16.28 -4.68
N VAL A 49 -20.50 15.13 -5.22
CA VAL A 49 -21.09 14.67 -6.46
C VAL A 49 -22.26 13.72 -6.18
N ARG A 50 -23.34 13.90 -6.95
CA ARG A 50 -24.61 13.17 -6.80
C ARG A 50 -24.40 11.68 -7.13
N VAL A 51 -24.80 10.82 -6.21
CA VAL A 51 -24.26 9.46 -5.99
C VAL A 51 -24.54 8.45 -7.13
N GLY A 52 -25.55 8.63 -7.99
CA GLY A 52 -25.97 7.57 -8.92
C GLY A 52 -25.13 7.38 -10.20
N VAL A 53 -24.65 8.46 -10.83
CA VAL A 53 -24.00 8.37 -12.16
C VAL A 53 -22.48 8.21 -12.06
N LEU A 54 -21.93 8.39 -10.86
CA LEU A 54 -20.50 8.30 -10.60
C LEU A 54 -20.01 6.94 -10.18
N LEU A 55 -20.84 6.12 -9.53
CA LEU A 55 -20.36 4.86 -8.95
C LEU A 55 -19.83 3.94 -10.06
N GLU A 56 -20.47 3.95 -11.23
CA GLU A 56 -20.04 3.22 -12.43
C GLU A 56 -18.69 3.73 -12.97
N GLY A 57 -18.45 5.05 -12.98
CA GLY A 57 -17.20 5.65 -13.47
C GLY A 57 -16.04 5.65 -12.45
N LEU A 58 -16.34 5.77 -11.16
CA LEU A 58 -15.37 5.69 -10.07
C LEU A 58 -14.80 4.27 -9.98
N PHE A 59 -15.64 3.24 -10.04
CA PHE A 59 -15.17 1.84 -10.00
C PHE A 59 -14.17 1.51 -11.12
N SER A 60 -14.31 2.15 -12.29
CA SER A 60 -13.37 2.03 -13.41
C SER A 60 -12.01 2.68 -13.12
N LEU A 61 -11.99 3.85 -12.45
CA LEU A 61 -10.76 4.45 -11.90
C LEU A 61 -10.22 3.73 -10.65
N TYR A 62 -11.00 2.84 -10.02
CA TYR A 62 -10.52 1.94 -8.96
C TYR A 62 -9.94 0.63 -9.51
N LYS A 63 -9.97 0.40 -10.82
CA LYS A 63 -9.19 -0.65 -11.51
C LYS A 63 -8.03 -0.01 -12.28
N PHE A 64 -7.11 0.65 -11.57
CA PHE A 64 -5.81 0.93 -12.17
C PHE A 64 -5.12 -0.41 -12.39
N PRO A 65 -4.73 -0.75 -13.63
CA PRO A 65 -4.27 -2.08 -13.98
C PRO A 65 -2.82 -2.25 -13.56
N TYR A 66 -2.59 -2.61 -12.30
CA TYR A 66 -1.44 -3.38 -11.81
C TYR A 66 -1.89 -4.19 -10.59
#